data_AF-A0A1W1IAJ3-F1
#
_entry.id   AF-A0A1W1IAJ3-F1
#
_cell.length_a   1.000
_cell.length_b   1.000
_cell.length_c   1.000
_cell.angle_alpha   90.00
_cell.angle_beta   90.00
_cell.angle_gamma   90.00
#
_symmetry.space_group_name_H-M   'P 1'
#
loop_
_entity.id
_entity.type
_entity.pdbx_description
1 polymer ?
#
loop_
_entity_poly.entity_id
_entity_poly.type
_entity_poly.pdbx_seq_one_letter_code
_entity_poly.pdbx_strand_id
1 'polypeptide(L)'
;MPSMLAQMRISLVVALCTLPHAQAAWSQVIGEAAELDRLRARAEEAIGNDDPDGAALSMGRAALMAKQLSKSHRDDPAAAKLYQGAEPLFRAQEHGYRAIALFRRAGGQLPASSGVCGSLALAQGSLQQALVLLVPDEQAPADVRERTKKLREAADDWVTVVASMISDYQCP
;
A
#
# COMPACT_ATOMS: atom_id res chain seq x y z
N MET A 1 43.24 -54.49 -1.48
CA MET A 1 42.71 -53.48 -0.54
C MET A 1 42.59 -52.14 -1.28
N PRO A 2 41.48 -51.88 -2.00
CA PRO A 2 41.30 -50.62 -2.72
C PRO A 2 40.51 -49.59 -1.88
N SER A 3 40.97 -48.35 -1.99
CA SER A 3 40.21 -47.08 -1.98
C SER A 3 39.29 -46.75 -0.81
N MET A 4 39.84 -46.17 0.26
CA MET A 4 39.10 -45.26 1.16
C MET A 4 39.14 -43.79 0.72
N LEU A 5 39.98 -43.43 -0.26
CA LEU A 5 40.17 -42.02 -0.69
C LEU A 5 39.07 -41.50 -1.65
N ALA A 6 38.22 -42.38 -2.21
CA ALA A 6 37.21 -41.98 -3.19
C ALA A 6 35.89 -41.49 -2.57
N GLN A 7 35.56 -41.90 -1.35
CA GLN A 7 34.30 -41.51 -0.69
C GLN A 7 34.34 -40.12 -0.04
N MET A 8 35.54 -39.60 0.24
CA MET A 8 35.70 -38.33 0.96
C MET A 8 35.55 -37.08 0.06
N ARG A 9 35.52 -37.25 -1.28
CA ARG A 9 35.34 -36.14 -2.22
C ARG A 9 33.89 -35.83 -2.58
N ILE A 10 32.98 -36.79 -2.40
CA ILE A 10 31.58 -36.63 -2.81
C ILE A 10 30.74 -35.91 -1.74
N SER A 11 31.11 -36.04 -0.46
CA SER A 11 30.37 -35.39 0.64
C SER A 11 30.58 -33.88 0.76
N LEU A 12 31.58 -33.29 0.10
CA LEU A 12 31.87 -31.86 0.22
C LEU A 12 31.05 -30.99 -0.76
N VAL A 13 30.54 -31.58 -1.85
CA VAL A 13 29.81 -30.81 -2.89
C VAL A 13 28.33 -30.61 -2.54
N VAL A 14 27.74 -31.48 -1.70
CA VAL A 14 26.31 -31.38 -1.33
C VAL A 14 26.08 -30.43 -0.14
N ALA A 15 27.10 -30.21 0.69
CA ALA A 15 26.99 -29.31 1.85
C ALA A 15 27.06 -27.81 1.50
N LEU A 16 27.41 -27.46 0.25
CA LEU A 16 27.62 -26.06 -0.16
C LEU A 16 26.39 -25.43 -0.85
N CYS A 17 25.32 -26.19 -1.11
CA CYS A 17 24.13 -25.69 -1.82
C CYS A 17 22.89 -25.44 -0.93
N THR A 18 22.96 -25.68 0.38
CA THR A 18 21.77 -25.61 1.26
C THR A 18 21.62 -24.33 2.07
N LEU A 19 22.51 -23.34 1.89
CA LEU A 19 22.38 -22.03 2.51
C LEU A 19 22.42 -20.96 1.41
N PRO A 20 21.25 -20.46 0.98
CA PRO A 20 20.82 -19.13 1.43
C PRO A 20 19.28 -18.96 1.45
N HIS A 21 18.55 -19.60 2.36
CA HIS A 21 17.10 -19.33 2.46
C HIS A 21 16.78 -18.02 3.19
N ALA A 22 17.69 -17.51 4.02
CA ALA A 22 17.46 -16.26 4.73
C ALA A 22 17.59 -15.03 3.80
N GLN A 23 18.64 -14.94 2.98
CA GLN A 23 18.92 -13.73 2.17
C GLN A 23 17.85 -13.42 1.11
N ALA A 24 17.13 -14.43 0.61
CA ALA A 24 16.06 -14.22 -0.36
C ALA A 24 14.84 -13.51 0.26
N ALA A 25 14.51 -13.78 1.52
CA ALA A 25 13.34 -13.18 2.18
C ALA A 25 13.54 -11.67 2.42
N TRP A 26 14.74 -11.26 2.85
CA TRP A 26 15.03 -9.84 3.08
C TRP A 26 15.07 -9.02 1.78
N SER A 27 15.61 -9.58 0.69
CA SER A 27 15.63 -8.89 -0.60
C SER A 27 14.25 -8.76 -1.22
N GLN A 28 13.37 -9.75 -1.03
CA GLN A 28 11.97 -9.70 -1.44
C GLN A 28 11.20 -8.59 -0.72
N VAL A 29 11.35 -8.48 0.61
CA VAL A 29 10.66 -7.44 1.41
C VAL A 29 11.13 -6.02 1.05
N ILE A 30 12.44 -5.83 0.85
CA ILE A 30 12.99 -4.54 0.39
C ILE A 30 12.43 -4.18 -1.00
N GLY A 31 12.33 -5.17 -1.88
CA GLY A 31 11.72 -5.00 -3.21
C GLY A 31 10.24 -4.63 -3.16
N GLU A 32 9.46 -5.25 -2.28
CA GLU A 32 8.04 -4.96 -2.07
C GLU A 32 7.83 -3.53 -1.52
N ALA A 33 8.64 -3.11 -0.55
CA ALA A 33 8.57 -1.75 0.00
C ALA A 33 8.94 -0.69 -1.06
N ALA A 34 9.97 -0.94 -1.87
CA ALA A 34 10.34 -0.04 -2.96
C ALA A 34 9.27 0.02 -4.07
N GLU A 35 8.64 -1.12 -4.39
CA GLU A 35 7.52 -1.15 -5.35
C GLU A 35 6.30 -0.39 -4.81
N LEU A 36 6.03 -0.45 -3.50
CA LEU A 36 4.98 0.35 -2.89
C LEU A 36 5.20 1.85 -3.14
N ASP A 37 6.41 2.36 -2.90
CA ASP A 37 6.72 3.77 -3.12
C ASP A 37 6.66 4.15 -4.60
N ARG A 38 7.08 3.26 -5.52
CA ARG A 38 6.92 3.47 -6.96
C ARG A 38 5.45 3.56 -7.37
N LEU A 39 4.59 2.70 -6.83
CA LEU A 39 3.15 2.73 -7.10
C LEU A 39 2.52 4.04 -6.65
N ARG A 40 2.95 4.55 -5.50
CA ARG A 40 2.49 5.82 -4.97
C ARG A 40 2.86 6.98 -5.88
N ALA A 41 4.15 7.08 -6.21
CA ALA A 41 4.65 8.10 -7.14
C ALA A 41 3.96 8.02 -8.51
N ARG A 42 3.69 6.81 -9.02
CA ARG A 42 2.98 6.61 -10.29
C ARG A 42 1.54 7.12 -10.24
N ALA A 43 0.85 7.00 -9.11
CA ALA A 43 -0.49 7.56 -9.02
C ALA A 43 -0.48 9.09 -8.98
N GLU A 44 0.50 9.68 -8.27
CA GLU A 44 0.69 11.14 -8.23
C GLU A 44 1.01 11.68 -9.63
N GLU A 45 1.90 11.01 -10.37
CA GLU A 45 2.20 11.34 -11.77
C GLU A 45 0.96 11.20 -12.67
N ALA A 46 0.17 10.13 -12.51
CA ALA A 46 -1.05 9.93 -13.28
C ALA A 46 -2.07 11.04 -13.03
N ILE A 47 -2.28 11.47 -11.78
CA ILE A 47 -3.12 12.63 -11.47
C ILE A 47 -2.57 13.92 -12.05
N GLY A 48 -1.25 14.14 -11.97
CA GLY A 48 -0.61 15.30 -12.59
C GLY A 48 -0.80 15.35 -14.11
N ASN A 49 -0.96 14.17 -14.74
CA ASN A 49 -1.23 14.01 -16.17
C ASN A 49 -2.73 13.91 -16.52
N ASP A 50 -3.61 14.29 -15.59
CA ASP A 50 -5.07 14.28 -15.75
C ASP A 50 -5.68 12.88 -16.00
N ASP A 51 -5.00 11.82 -15.54
CA ASP A 51 -5.41 10.41 -15.63
C ASP A 51 -5.84 9.83 -14.27
N PRO A 52 -7.09 10.08 -13.83
CA PRO A 52 -7.62 9.54 -12.58
C PRO A 52 -7.82 8.01 -12.61
N ASP A 53 -8.02 7.40 -13.78
CA ASP A 53 -8.13 5.93 -13.88
C ASP A 53 -6.77 5.27 -13.63
N GLY A 54 -5.69 5.78 -14.24
CA GLY A 54 -4.32 5.33 -14.00
C GLY A 54 -3.87 5.53 -12.56
N ALA A 55 -4.29 6.63 -11.93
CA ALA A 55 -4.06 6.89 -10.51
C ALA A 55 -4.80 5.91 -9.61
N ALA A 56 -6.10 5.66 -9.87
CA ALA A 56 -6.89 4.68 -9.13
C ALA A 56 -6.28 3.28 -9.22
N LEU A 57 -5.85 2.86 -10.42
CA LEU A 57 -5.22 1.55 -10.61
C LEU A 57 -3.91 1.43 -9.82
N SER A 58 -3.07 2.47 -9.86
CA SER A 58 -1.78 2.49 -9.16
C SER A 58 -1.96 2.46 -7.64
N MET A 59 -2.89 3.24 -7.09
CA MET A 59 -3.21 3.19 -5.66
C MET A 59 -3.89 1.90 -5.23
N GLY A 60 -4.74 1.30 -6.08
CA GLY A 60 -5.32 -0.01 -5.81
C GLY A 60 -4.24 -1.10 -5.68
N ARG A 61 -3.21 -1.04 -6.52
CA ARG A 61 -2.03 -1.91 -6.40
C ARG A 61 -1.21 -1.58 -5.15
N ALA A 62 -1.05 -0.30 -4.80
CA ALA A 62 -0.36 0.12 -3.58
C ALA A 62 -1.05 -0.43 -2.33
N ALA A 63 -2.38 -0.38 -2.27
CA ALA A 63 -3.17 -0.96 -1.18
C ALA A 63 -2.94 -2.47 -1.03
N LEU A 64 -2.95 -3.21 -2.15
CA LEU A 64 -2.65 -4.64 -2.14
C LEU A 64 -1.22 -4.93 -1.68
N MET A 65 -0.26 -4.11 -2.11
CA MET A 65 1.13 -4.23 -1.69
C MET A 65 1.30 -3.94 -0.19
N ALA A 66 0.66 -2.90 0.34
CA ALA A 66 0.65 -2.62 1.78
C ALA A 66 0.05 -3.79 2.57
N LYS A 67 -1.07 -4.36 2.09
CA LYS A 67 -1.66 -5.55 2.70
C LYS A 67 -0.69 -6.74 2.69
N GLN A 68 0.05 -6.94 1.61
CA GLN A 68 1.07 -8.00 1.53
C GLN A 68 2.21 -7.73 2.51
N LEU A 69 2.77 -6.52 2.50
CA LEU A 69 3.85 -6.09 3.39
C LEU A 69 3.49 -6.27 4.87
N SER A 70 2.25 -5.96 5.27
CA SER A 70 1.81 -6.20 6.66
C SER A 70 1.83 -7.68 7.05
N LYS A 71 1.58 -8.60 6.11
CA LYS A 71 1.68 -10.05 6.34
C LYS A 71 3.12 -10.54 6.30
N SER A 72 4.00 -9.90 5.53
CA SER A 72 5.42 -10.24 5.43
C SER A 72 6.20 -9.81 6.69
N HIS A 73 5.74 -8.77 7.41
CA HIS A 73 6.39 -8.25 8.63
C HIS A 73 5.80 -8.81 9.94
N ARG A 74 5.33 -10.06 9.96
CA ARG A 74 4.71 -10.65 11.18
C ARG A 74 5.62 -10.63 12.41
N ASP A 75 6.93 -10.72 12.20
CA ASP A 75 7.95 -10.72 13.25
C ASP A 75 8.37 -9.29 13.67
N ASP A 76 7.88 -8.26 12.97
CA ASP A 76 8.03 -6.84 13.33
C ASP A 76 6.63 -6.20 13.49
N PRO A 77 6.06 -6.24 14.70
CA PRO A 77 4.72 -5.74 14.95
C PRO A 77 4.53 -4.26 14.61
N ALA A 78 5.57 -3.44 14.75
CA ALA A 78 5.50 -2.01 14.45
C ALA A 78 5.38 -1.78 12.94
N ALA A 79 6.22 -2.46 12.13
CA ALA A 79 6.13 -2.40 10.68
C ALA A 79 4.83 -3.03 10.16
N ALA A 80 4.38 -4.14 10.74
CA ALA A 80 3.10 -4.75 10.38
C ALA A 80 1.93 -3.78 10.60
N LYS A 81 1.88 -3.10 11.75
CA LYS A 81 0.84 -2.12 12.08
C LYS A 81 0.88 -0.91 11.15
N LEU A 82 2.06 -0.41 10.81
CA LEU A 82 2.24 0.66 9.81
C LEU A 82 1.56 0.30 8.49
N TYR A 83 1.85 -0.88 7.95
CA TYR A 83 1.27 -1.31 6.67
C TYR A 83 -0.21 -1.70 6.75
N GLN A 84 -0.68 -2.19 7.90
CA GLN A 84 -2.11 -2.39 8.16
C GLN A 84 -2.89 -1.08 8.12
N GLY A 85 -2.32 0.02 8.64
CA GLY A 85 -2.92 1.35 8.53
C GLY A 85 -2.77 1.97 7.15
N ALA A 86 -1.68 1.67 6.43
CA ALA A 86 -1.43 2.17 5.09
C ALA A 86 -2.40 1.60 4.04
N GLU A 87 -2.78 0.31 4.13
CA GLU A 87 -3.74 -0.31 3.20
C GLU A 87 -5.04 0.51 3.06
N PRO A 88 -5.83 0.75 4.13
CA PRO A 88 -7.10 1.46 4.01
C PRO A 88 -6.91 2.91 3.56
N LEU A 89 -5.77 3.55 3.86
CA LEU A 89 -5.46 4.86 3.28
C LEU A 89 -5.35 4.77 1.75
N PHE A 90 -4.56 3.83 1.22
CA PHE A 90 -4.42 3.69 -0.23
C PHE A 90 -5.72 3.22 -0.91
N ARG A 91 -6.58 2.47 -0.20
CA ARG A 91 -7.95 2.18 -0.66
C ARG A 91 -8.80 3.43 -0.77
N ALA A 92 -8.72 4.31 0.22
CA ALA A 92 -9.43 5.58 0.15
C ALA A 92 -9.02 6.41 -1.07
N GLN A 93 -7.71 6.52 -1.31
CA GLN A 93 -7.18 7.24 -2.46
C GLN A 93 -7.62 6.60 -3.79
N GLU A 94 -7.57 5.27 -3.90
CA GLU A 94 -8.08 4.54 -5.07
C GLU A 94 -9.56 4.85 -5.35
N HIS A 95 -10.41 4.80 -4.32
CA HIS A 95 -11.83 5.10 -4.44
C HIS A 95 -12.08 6.57 -4.77
N GLY A 96 -11.32 7.51 -4.19
CA GLY A 96 -11.37 8.93 -4.53
C GLY A 96 -11.03 9.19 -6.00
N TYR A 97 -9.90 8.68 -6.47
CA TYR A 97 -9.51 8.80 -7.88
C TYR A 97 -10.51 8.14 -8.82
N ARG A 98 -11.04 6.97 -8.46
CA ARG A 98 -12.10 6.31 -9.22
C ARG A 98 -13.37 7.17 -9.30
N ALA A 99 -13.74 7.86 -8.22
CA ALA A 99 -14.87 8.78 -8.23
C ALA A 99 -14.66 9.94 -9.22
N ILE A 100 -13.44 10.52 -9.26
CA ILE A 100 -13.07 11.55 -10.26
C ILE A 100 -13.25 11.01 -11.67
N ALA A 101 -12.69 9.83 -11.97
CA ALA A 101 -12.77 9.21 -13.29
C ALA A 101 -14.22 8.94 -13.71
N LEU A 102 -15.04 8.40 -12.81
CA LEU A 102 -16.46 8.14 -13.06
C LEU A 102 -17.23 9.44 -13.31
N PHE A 103 -16.99 10.48 -12.53
CA PHE A 103 -17.66 11.77 -12.68
C PHE A 103 -17.33 12.42 -14.03
N ARG A 104 -16.05 12.39 -14.43
CA ARG A 104 -15.59 12.89 -15.73
C ARG A 104 -16.19 12.11 -16.90
N ARG A 105 -16.21 10.77 -16.82
CA ARG A 105 -16.85 9.94 -17.86
C ARG A 105 -18.34 10.21 -18.02
N ALA A 106 -19.02 10.59 -16.93
CA ALA A 106 -20.42 11.00 -16.95
C ALA A 106 -20.63 12.45 -17.44
N GLY A 107 -19.58 13.14 -17.88
CA GLY A 107 -19.64 14.53 -18.36
C GLY A 107 -19.77 15.56 -17.25
N GLY A 108 -19.45 15.22 -16.00
CA GLY A 108 -19.50 16.14 -14.85
C GLY A 108 -20.91 16.59 -14.46
N GLN A 109 -21.92 15.78 -14.76
CA GLN A 109 -23.32 16.10 -14.44
C GLN A 109 -23.58 16.04 -12.94
N LEU A 110 -24.31 17.05 -12.44
CA LEU A 110 -24.76 17.13 -11.05
C LEU A 110 -26.28 16.92 -10.94
N PRO A 111 -26.77 16.25 -9.88
CA PRO A 111 -25.98 15.53 -8.88
C PRO A 111 -25.25 14.34 -9.51
N ALA A 112 -24.11 13.97 -8.93
CA ALA A 112 -23.31 12.87 -9.47
C ALA A 112 -24.06 11.53 -9.40
N SER A 113 -23.69 10.61 -10.30
CA SER A 113 -24.31 9.29 -10.34
C SER A 113 -24.08 8.49 -9.05
N SER A 114 -24.94 7.50 -8.79
CA SER A 114 -24.80 6.58 -7.64
C SER A 114 -23.45 5.85 -7.62
N GLY A 115 -22.82 5.59 -8.77
CA GLY A 115 -21.48 5.01 -8.84
C GLY A 115 -20.38 5.93 -8.33
N VAL A 116 -20.49 7.24 -8.61
CA VAL A 116 -19.56 8.26 -8.09
C VAL A 116 -19.73 8.37 -6.57
N CYS A 117 -20.95 8.58 -6.10
CA CYS A 117 -21.22 8.75 -4.67
C CYS A 117 -20.94 7.48 -3.86
N GLY A 118 -21.23 6.30 -4.41
CA GLY A 118 -20.86 5.03 -3.80
C GLY A 118 -19.35 4.86 -3.67
N SER A 119 -18.57 5.31 -4.67
CA SER A 119 -17.11 5.30 -4.58
C SER A 119 -16.62 6.26 -3.47
N LEU A 120 -17.20 7.44 -3.34
CA LEU A 120 -16.85 8.38 -2.27
C LEU A 120 -17.22 7.88 -0.87
N ALA A 121 -18.35 7.19 -0.72
CA ALA A 121 -18.71 6.55 0.54
C ALA A 121 -17.69 5.46 0.95
N LEU A 122 -17.24 4.65 -0.01
CA LEU A 122 -16.17 3.67 0.23
C LEU A 122 -14.84 4.35 0.59
N ALA A 123 -14.52 5.47 -0.05
CA ALA A 123 -13.34 6.26 0.27
C ALA A 123 -13.39 6.76 1.72
N GLN A 124 -14.51 7.35 2.12
CA GLN A 124 -14.73 7.87 3.47
C GLN A 124 -14.63 6.76 4.53
N GLY A 125 -15.26 5.60 4.32
CA GLY A 125 -15.17 4.47 5.23
C GLY A 125 -13.73 3.94 5.38
N SER A 126 -12.98 3.90 4.27
CA SER A 126 -11.58 3.49 4.28
C SER A 126 -10.69 4.51 5.02
N LEU A 127 -10.93 5.82 4.89
CA LEU A 127 -10.20 6.84 5.66
C LEU A 127 -10.44 6.71 7.17
N GLN A 128 -11.68 6.49 7.58
CA GLN A 128 -11.99 6.28 9.00
C GLN A 128 -11.21 5.08 9.55
N GLN A 129 -11.17 3.98 8.80
CA GLN A 129 -10.37 2.82 9.18
C GLN A 129 -8.87 3.13 9.25
N ALA A 130 -8.33 3.87 8.27
CA ALA A 130 -6.94 4.28 8.27
C ALA A 130 -6.58 5.12 9.50
N LEU A 131 -7.40 6.10 9.85
CA LEU A 131 -7.18 6.99 11.00
C LEU A 131 -7.24 6.26 12.35
N VAL A 132 -8.05 5.20 12.45
CA VAL A 132 -8.08 4.32 13.63
C VAL A 132 -6.79 3.52 13.77
N LEU A 133 -6.19 3.07 12.66
CA LEU A 133 -5.01 2.21 12.67
C LEU A 133 -3.69 3.00 12.72
N LEU A 134 -3.63 4.15 12.04
CA LEU A 134 -2.46 5.03 11.95
C LEU A 134 -2.33 5.93 13.20
N VAL A 135 -2.40 5.33 14.38
CA VAL A 135 -2.13 6.03 15.65
C VAL A 135 -0.64 5.89 15.96
N PRO A 136 0.12 7.01 16.06
CA PRO A 136 1.53 6.97 16.41
C PRO A 136 1.73 6.23 17.74
N ASP A 137 2.63 5.26 17.73
CA ASP A 137 3.04 4.53 18.91
C ASP A 137 4.40 5.04 19.35
N GLU A 138 4.47 5.74 20.48
CA GLU A 138 5.72 6.33 21.00
C GLU A 138 6.82 5.28 21.25
N GLN A 139 6.43 4.01 21.44
CA GLN A 139 7.35 2.90 21.69
C GLN A 139 7.90 2.27 20.40
N ALA A 140 7.30 2.55 19.23
CA ALA A 140 7.77 2.02 17.96
C ALA A 140 9.13 2.63 17.54
N PRO A 141 9.92 1.97 16.68
CA PRO A 141 11.15 2.53 16.12
C PRO A 141 10.92 3.92 15.50
N ALA A 142 11.92 4.82 15.60
CA ALA A 142 11.77 6.22 15.22
C ALA A 142 11.38 6.41 13.73
N ASP A 143 11.93 5.59 12.84
CA ASP A 143 11.60 5.58 11.42
C ASP A 143 10.15 5.13 11.15
N VAL A 144 9.68 4.11 11.87
CA VAL A 144 8.30 3.62 11.76
C VAL A 144 7.31 4.65 12.31
N ARG A 145 7.64 5.31 13.43
CA ARG A 145 6.83 6.41 13.99
C ARG A 145 6.68 7.56 13.01
N GLU A 146 7.80 8.01 12.44
CA GLU A 146 7.79 9.12 11.48
C GLU A 146 6.99 8.76 10.22
N ARG A 147 7.13 7.54 9.70
CA ARG A 147 6.31 7.06 8.57
C ARG A 147 4.83 6.98 8.94
N THR A 148 4.50 6.51 10.13
CA THR A 148 3.11 6.44 10.62
C THR A 148 2.51 7.84 10.69
N LYS A 149 3.25 8.81 11.23
CA LYS A 149 2.82 10.20 11.31
C LYS A 149 2.54 10.78 9.92
N LYS A 150 3.45 10.61 8.96
CA LYS A 150 3.25 11.08 7.58
C LYS A 150 2.02 10.45 6.91
N LEU A 151 1.79 9.16 7.12
CA LEU A 151 0.60 8.49 6.59
C LEU A 151 -0.67 8.99 7.28
N ARG A 152 -0.63 9.28 8.58
CA ARG A 152 -1.75 9.87 9.31
C ARG A 152 -2.08 11.27 8.77
N GLU A 153 -1.07 12.12 8.60
CA GLU A 153 -1.23 13.45 8.01
C GLU A 153 -1.85 13.35 6.62
N ALA A 154 -1.35 12.45 5.77
CA ALA A 154 -1.95 12.19 4.47
C ALA A 154 -3.41 11.69 4.57
N ALA A 155 -3.76 10.88 5.57
CA ALA A 155 -5.14 10.44 5.79
C ALA A 155 -6.04 11.61 6.21
N ASP A 156 -5.56 12.50 7.08
CA ASP A 156 -6.27 13.70 7.49
C ASP A 156 -6.51 14.65 6.30
N ASP A 157 -5.50 14.88 5.45
CA ASP A 157 -5.64 15.67 4.23
C ASP A 157 -6.70 15.08 3.29
N TRP A 158 -6.68 13.74 3.14
CA TRP A 158 -7.65 13.04 2.31
C TRP A 158 -9.07 13.06 2.87
N VAL A 159 -9.27 13.22 4.19
CA VAL A 159 -10.60 13.47 4.76
C VAL A 159 -11.16 14.77 4.20
N THR A 160 -10.34 15.83 4.15
CA THR A 160 -10.77 17.12 3.57
C THR A 160 -11.05 16.98 2.07
N VAL A 161 -10.20 16.29 1.32
CA VAL A 161 -10.40 16.05 -0.13
C VAL A 161 -11.71 15.32 -0.39
N VAL A 162 -11.94 14.18 0.28
CA VAL A 162 -13.15 13.38 0.07
C VAL A 162 -14.41 14.12 0.51
N ALA A 163 -14.36 14.85 1.62
CA ALA A 163 -15.48 15.68 2.07
C ALA A 163 -15.81 16.80 1.06
N SER A 164 -14.79 17.47 0.50
CA SER A 164 -14.98 18.45 -0.57
C SER A 164 -15.64 17.79 -1.78
N MET A 165 -15.12 16.64 -2.23
CA MET A 165 -15.69 15.93 -3.39
C MET A 165 -17.15 15.53 -3.17
N ILE A 166 -17.51 15.04 -1.97
CA ILE A 166 -18.90 14.70 -1.63
C ILE A 166 -19.81 15.92 -1.77
N SER A 167 -19.37 17.07 -1.25
CA SER A 167 -20.09 18.34 -1.36
C SER A 167 -20.18 18.81 -2.82
N ASP A 168 -19.05 18.88 -3.52
CA ASP A 168 -18.94 19.37 -4.89
C ASP A 168 -19.74 18.52 -5.88
N TYR A 169 -19.75 17.20 -5.67
CA TYR A 169 -20.48 16.24 -6.51
C TYR A 169 -21.93 16.05 -6.08
N GLN A 170 -22.38 16.77 -5.03
CA GLN A 170 -23.74 16.71 -4.49
C GLN A 170 -24.18 15.30 -4.12
N CYS A 171 -23.28 14.56 -3.46
CA CYS A 171 -23.58 13.24 -2.95
C CYS A 171 -24.42 13.33 -1.66
N PRO A 172 -25.43 12.46 -1.49
CA PRO A 172 -26.34 12.47 -0.36
C PRO A 172 -25.69 12.01 0.95
#